data_AF-A0A534HGM5-F1
#
_entry.id   AF-A0A534HGM5-F1
#
_cell.length_a   1.000
_cell.length_b   1.000
_cell.length_c   1.000
_cell.angle_alpha   90.00
_cell.angle_beta   90.00
_cell.angle_gamma   90.00
#
_symmetry.space_group_name_H-M   'P 1'
#
loop_
_entity.id
_entity.type
_entity.pdbx_description
1 polymer ?
#
loop_
_entity_poly.entity_id
_entity_poly.type
_entity_poly.pdbx_seq_one_letter_code
_entity_poly.pdbx_strand_id
1 'polypeptide(L)'
;MDQRLIAFVLPGAFVLWVLYQRVRRNIGRQPVNARRMRTRVGLLAVVGVLMGSGTMHDVELLGALLAGIAGGAALGRLGLRHTKFEATAEGDFYIPHTYIGLIVSALLLSRVTYRLLAVYPAAHAAAQADRNPFATYQKTPLTLAILGVVVGYYLLYYTGVLSRSKALRAPTGA
;
A
#
# COMPACT_ATOMS: atom_id res chain seq x y z
N MET A 1 -16.09 26.75 16.37
CA MET A 1 -15.46 25.42 16.50
C MET A 1 -13.97 25.57 16.29
N ASP A 2 -13.14 25.09 17.20
CA ASP A 2 -11.68 25.22 17.06
C ASP A 2 -11.20 24.49 15.80
N GLN A 3 -10.61 25.26 14.88
CA GLN A 3 -10.06 24.76 13.61
C GLN A 3 -9.02 23.65 13.83
N ARG A 4 -8.35 23.65 14.99
CA ARG A 4 -7.44 22.58 15.42
C ARG A 4 -8.17 21.27 15.68
N LEU A 5 -9.30 21.29 16.38
CA LEU A 5 -10.10 20.08 16.63
C LEU A 5 -10.59 19.46 15.32
N ILE A 6 -11.06 20.28 14.38
CA ILE A 6 -11.49 19.82 13.06
C ILE A 6 -10.32 19.19 12.29
N ALA A 7 -9.13 19.80 12.36
CA ALA A 7 -7.93 19.29 11.70
C ALA A 7 -7.52 17.89 12.19
N PHE A 8 -7.69 17.56 13.48
CA PHE A 8 -7.38 16.23 14.02
C PHE A 8 -8.50 15.21 13.86
N VAL A 9 -9.75 15.62 14.12
CA VAL A 9 -10.90 14.70 14.16
C VAL A 9 -11.25 14.19 12.75
N LEU A 10 -11.22 15.05 11.72
CA LEU A 10 -11.62 14.65 10.37
C LEU A 10 -10.68 13.59 9.75
N PRO A 11 -9.34 13.76 9.74
CA PRO A 11 -8.45 12.74 9.23
C PRO A 11 -8.51 11.45 10.06
N GLY A 12 -8.59 11.55 11.39
CA GLY A 12 -8.72 10.38 12.27
C GLY A 12 -9.97 9.55 11.96
N ALA A 13 -11.11 10.22 11.84
CA ALA A 13 -12.37 9.59 11.43
C ALA A 13 -12.29 8.99 10.03
N PHE A 14 -11.63 9.67 9.08
CA PHE A 14 -11.43 9.17 7.72
C PHE A 14 -10.57 7.88 7.71
N VAL A 15 -9.47 7.84 8.48
CA VAL A 15 -8.64 6.63 8.59
C VAL A 15 -9.43 5.47 9.17
N LEU A 16 -10.14 5.69 10.27
CA LEU A 16 -10.99 4.66 10.89
C LEU A 16 -12.05 4.14 9.92
N TRP A 17 -12.69 5.03 9.17
CA TRP A 17 -13.69 4.67 8.18
C TRP A 17 -13.11 3.87 7.02
N VAL A 18 -11.96 4.26 6.47
CA VAL A 18 -11.29 3.50 5.40
C VAL A 18 -10.88 2.11 5.89
N LEU A 19 -10.34 2.00 7.11
CA LEU A 19 -9.99 0.70 7.70
C LEU A 19 -11.24 -0.16 7.92
N TYR A 20 -12.31 0.42 8.46
CA TYR A 20 -13.59 -0.28 8.64
C TYR A 20 -14.17 -0.78 7.32
N GLN A 21 -14.24 0.08 6.30
CA GLN A 21 -14.69 -0.31 4.96
C GLN A 21 -13.83 -1.42 4.38
N ARG A 22 -12.52 -1.38 4.62
CA ARG A 22 -11.57 -2.36 4.13
C ARG A 22 -11.72 -3.69 4.84
N VAL A 23 -11.95 -3.71 6.16
CA VAL A 23 -12.32 -4.93 6.91
C VAL A 23 -13.62 -5.49 6.33
N ARG A 24 -14.68 -4.67 6.27
CA ARG A 24 -16.02 -5.10 5.84
C ARG A 24 -16.05 -5.64 4.40
N ARG A 25 -15.26 -5.06 3.49
CA ARG A 25 -15.18 -5.50 2.08
C ARG A 25 -14.27 -6.72 1.84
N ASN A 26 -13.36 -7.01 2.76
CA ASN A 26 -12.39 -8.11 2.60
C ASN A 26 -12.74 -9.37 3.42
N ILE A 27 -13.75 -9.30 4.30
CA ILE A 27 -14.32 -10.48 4.96
C ILE A 27 -15.23 -11.20 3.95
N GLY A 28 -14.79 -12.37 3.47
CA GLY A 28 -15.57 -13.23 2.58
C GLY A 28 -14.71 -13.97 1.55
N ARG A 29 -15.35 -14.86 0.78
CA ARG A 29 -14.71 -15.60 -0.32
C ARG A 29 -14.48 -14.64 -1.49
N GLN A 30 -13.22 -14.44 -1.91
CA GLN A 30 -12.90 -13.60 -3.06
C GLN A 30 -12.54 -14.47 -4.27
N PRO A 31 -13.20 -14.29 -5.44
CA PRO A 31 -12.82 -14.97 -6.66
C PRO A 31 -11.48 -14.43 -7.17
N VAL A 32 -10.58 -15.33 -7.57
CA VAL A 32 -9.26 -14.95 -8.09
C VAL A 32 -9.39 -14.31 -9.47
N ASN A 33 -9.46 -12.97 -9.51
CA ASN A 33 -9.46 -12.20 -10.74
C ASN A 33 -8.03 -11.89 -11.21
N ALA A 34 -7.40 -12.84 -11.91
CA ALA A 34 -6.00 -12.74 -12.34
C ALA A 34 -5.68 -11.47 -13.16
N ARG A 35 -6.60 -11.04 -14.03
CA ARG A 35 -6.44 -9.81 -14.85
C ARG A 35 -6.36 -8.55 -13.99
N ARG A 36 -7.20 -8.45 -12.96
CA ARG A 36 -7.21 -7.31 -12.03
C ARG A 36 -5.97 -7.28 -11.13
N MET A 37 -5.47 -8.44 -10.76
CA MET A 37 -4.22 -8.55 -9.98
C MET A 37 -3.01 -8.15 -10.83
N ARG A 38 -2.91 -8.62 -12.08
CA ARG A 38 -1.80 -8.26 -12.99
C ARG A 38 -1.76 -6.76 -13.30
N THR A 39 -2.91 -6.14 -13.55
CA THR A 39 -2.99 -4.68 -13.79
C THR A 39 -2.53 -3.88 -12.57
N ARG A 40 -2.92 -4.28 -11.36
CA ARG A 40 -2.43 -3.66 -10.11
C ARG A 40 -0.92 -3.84 -9.92
N VAL A 41 -0.39 -5.03 -10.19
CA VAL A 41 1.05 -5.30 -10.13
C VAL A 41 1.82 -4.42 -11.12
N GLY A 42 1.38 -4.36 -12.38
CA GLY A 42 2.00 -3.51 -13.40
C GLY A 42 1.99 -2.03 -13.02
N LEU A 43 0.85 -1.53 -12.56
CA LEU A 43 0.72 -0.13 -12.12
C LEU A 43 1.64 0.18 -10.93
N LEU A 44 1.70 -0.70 -9.92
CA LEU A 44 2.59 -0.51 -8.75
C LEU A 44 4.06 -0.61 -9.12
N ALA A 45 4.43 -1.48 -10.07
CA ALA A 45 5.79 -1.57 -10.58
C ALA A 45 6.20 -0.28 -11.28
N VAL A 46 5.34 0.27 -12.15
CA VAL A 46 5.58 1.56 -12.81
C VAL A 46 5.75 2.68 -11.78
N VAL A 47 4.87 2.76 -10.78
CA VAL A 47 4.99 3.74 -9.70
C VAL A 47 6.32 3.58 -8.96
N GLY A 48 6.71 2.35 -8.62
CA GLY A 48 8.00 2.07 -7.96
C GLY A 48 9.21 2.52 -8.79
N VAL A 49 9.19 2.28 -10.10
CA VAL A 49 10.26 2.71 -11.02
C VAL A 49 10.32 4.24 -11.14
N LEU A 50 9.18 4.90 -11.30
CA LEU A 50 9.12 6.36 -11.36
C LEU A 50 9.65 6.98 -10.07
N MET A 51 9.25 6.45 -8.91
CA MET A 51 9.78 6.89 -7.63
C MET A 51 11.30 6.67 -7.53
N GLY A 52 11.79 5.49 -7.94
CA GLY A 52 13.23 5.19 -7.94
C GLY A 52 14.03 6.16 -8.81
N SER A 53 13.52 6.49 -10.01
CA SER A 53 14.18 7.44 -10.92
C SER A 53 14.32 8.84 -10.31
N GLY A 54 13.32 9.31 -9.57
CA GLY A 54 13.35 10.60 -8.88
C GLY A 54 14.34 10.65 -7.70
N THR A 55 14.71 9.49 -7.15
CA THR A 55 15.58 9.39 -5.97
C THR A 55 17.05 9.09 -6.29
N MET A 56 17.41 8.89 -7.56
CA MET A 56 18.77 8.48 -7.96
C MET A 56 19.88 9.45 -7.52
N HIS A 57 19.54 10.73 -7.33
CA HIS A 57 20.49 11.77 -6.97
C HIS A 57 20.77 11.84 -5.45
N ASP A 58 20.03 11.07 -4.64
CA ASP A 58 20.12 11.12 -3.18
C ASP A 58 20.13 9.69 -2.61
N VAL A 59 21.30 9.29 -2.12
CA VAL A 59 21.55 7.93 -1.61
C VAL A 59 20.66 7.62 -0.41
N GLU A 60 20.33 8.61 0.42
CA GLU A 60 19.46 8.41 1.58
C GLU A 60 18.02 8.12 1.16
N LEU A 61 17.51 8.89 0.19
CA LEU A 61 16.17 8.70 -0.36
C LEU A 61 16.03 7.35 -1.08
N LEU A 62 17.04 6.98 -1.87
CA LEU A 62 17.08 5.69 -2.55
C LEU A 62 17.18 4.53 -1.55
N GLY A 63 18.05 4.65 -0.55
CA GLY A 63 18.19 3.66 0.52
C GLY A 63 16.90 3.47 1.31
N ALA A 64 16.21 4.55 1.65
CA ALA A 64 14.92 4.49 2.32
C ALA A 64 13.85 3.80 1.47
N LEU A 65 13.76 4.11 0.17
CA LEU A 65 12.85 3.44 -0.75
C LEU A 65 13.11 1.93 -0.83
N LEU A 66 14.36 1.54 -1.02
CA LEU A 66 14.77 0.13 -1.13
C LEU A 66 14.54 -0.64 0.18
N ALA A 67 14.89 -0.05 1.32
CA ALA A 67 14.61 -0.63 2.63
C ALA A 67 13.10 -0.82 2.85
N GLY A 68 12.30 0.17 2.42
CA GLY A 68 10.86 0.09 2.40
C GLY A 68 10.36 -1.08 1.56
N ILE A 69 10.81 -1.18 0.31
CA ILE A 69 10.44 -2.28 -0.60
C ILE A 69 10.79 -3.64 0.00
N ALA A 70 11.99 -3.79 0.58
CA ALA A 70 12.42 -5.02 1.23
C ALA A 70 11.54 -5.37 2.45
N GLY A 71 11.23 -4.40 3.31
CA GLY A 71 10.33 -4.60 4.46
C GLY A 71 8.90 -4.96 4.03
N GLY A 72 8.38 -4.25 3.03
CA GLY A 72 7.08 -4.55 2.43
C GLY A 72 7.02 -5.94 1.83
N ALA A 73 8.05 -6.32 1.09
CA ALA A 73 8.21 -7.66 0.53
C ALA A 73 8.17 -8.74 1.63
N ALA A 74 8.91 -8.57 2.72
CA ALA A 74 8.88 -9.49 3.85
C ALA A 74 7.46 -9.65 4.43
N LEU A 75 6.73 -8.55 4.61
CA LEU A 75 5.31 -8.57 5.03
C LEU A 75 4.42 -9.27 4.01
N GLY A 76 4.65 -9.06 2.71
CA GLY A 76 3.90 -9.71 1.63
C GLY A 76 4.08 -11.23 1.66
N ARG A 77 5.32 -11.68 1.90
CA ARG A 77 5.66 -13.10 2.06
C ARG A 77 5.01 -13.72 3.29
N LEU A 78 4.98 -13.02 4.42
CA LEU A 78 4.26 -13.46 5.62
C LEU A 78 2.76 -13.53 5.36
N GLY A 79 2.19 -12.53 4.69
CA GLY A 79 0.81 -12.53 4.21
C GLY A 79 0.47 -13.79 3.45
N LEU A 80 1.28 -14.12 2.44
CA LEU A 80 1.16 -15.32 1.61
C LEU A 80 1.32 -16.66 2.34
N ARG A 81 1.95 -16.69 3.51
CA ARG A 81 2.05 -17.91 4.31
C ARG A 81 0.74 -18.21 5.05
N HIS A 82 0.05 -17.20 5.54
CA HIS A 82 -1.23 -17.34 6.28
C HIS A 82 -2.47 -17.38 5.37
N THR A 83 -2.23 -17.52 4.08
CA THR A 83 -3.16 -17.41 2.98
C THR A 83 -3.74 -18.79 2.67
N LYS A 84 -5.03 -18.99 2.91
CA LYS A 84 -5.74 -20.25 2.61
C LYS A 84 -6.38 -20.18 1.23
N PHE A 85 -5.99 -21.08 0.35
CA PHE A 85 -6.56 -21.24 -0.98
C PHE A 85 -7.57 -22.38 -0.96
N GLU A 86 -8.74 -22.16 -1.55
CA GLU A 86 -9.78 -23.16 -1.76
C GLU A 86 -10.03 -23.32 -3.26
N ALA A 87 -9.64 -24.46 -3.83
CA ALA A 87 -10.04 -24.83 -5.18
C ALA A 87 -11.40 -25.52 -5.10
N THR A 88 -12.44 -24.91 -5.68
CA THR A 88 -13.79 -25.49 -5.77
C THR A 88 -14.11 -25.77 -7.25
N ALA A 89 -15.04 -26.69 -7.54
CA ALA A 89 -15.46 -27.01 -8.91
C ALA A 89 -15.98 -25.79 -9.71
N GLU A 90 -16.45 -24.75 -9.02
CA GLU A 90 -16.95 -23.49 -9.60
C GLU A 90 -15.84 -22.45 -9.87
N GLY A 91 -14.62 -22.66 -9.35
CA GLY A 91 -13.49 -21.75 -9.54
C GLY A 91 -12.50 -21.70 -8.38
N ASP A 92 -11.40 -20.95 -8.58
CA ASP A 92 -10.40 -20.71 -7.54
C ASP A 92 -10.87 -19.59 -6.60
N PHE A 93 -11.12 -19.94 -5.35
CA PHE A 93 -11.42 -18.99 -4.29
C PHE A 93 -10.23 -18.87 -3.35
N TYR A 94 -10.03 -17.67 -2.83
CA TYR A 94 -8.98 -17.42 -1.87
C TYR A 94 -9.53 -16.64 -0.68
N ILE A 95 -9.16 -17.06 0.53
CA ILE A 95 -9.53 -16.40 1.79
C ILE A 95 -8.33 -15.58 2.25
N PRO A 96 -8.34 -14.25 2.02
CA PRO A 96 -7.27 -13.36 2.43
C PRO A 96 -7.10 -13.28 3.94
N HIS A 97 -5.85 -13.43 4.40
CA HIS A 97 -5.48 -13.01 5.75
C HIS A 97 -5.38 -11.48 5.81
N THR A 98 -6.55 -10.86 5.97
CA THR A 98 -6.78 -9.41 5.82
C THR A 98 -5.94 -8.54 6.77
N TYR A 99 -5.46 -9.10 7.88
CA TYR A 99 -4.73 -8.36 8.92
C TYR A 99 -3.44 -7.70 8.44
N ILE A 100 -2.64 -8.36 7.61
CA ILE A 100 -1.34 -7.79 7.17
C ILE A 100 -1.60 -6.64 6.19
N GLY A 101 -2.56 -6.78 5.29
CA GLY A 101 -2.98 -5.70 4.40
C GLY A 101 -3.57 -4.52 5.16
N LEU A 102 -4.27 -4.76 6.28
CA LEU A 102 -4.75 -3.71 7.18
C LEU A 102 -3.61 -2.98 7.87
N ILE A 103 -2.61 -3.68 8.41
CA ILE A 103 -1.45 -3.06 9.07
C ILE A 103 -0.71 -2.15 8.08
N VAL A 104 -0.42 -2.64 6.87
CA VAL A 104 0.25 -1.84 5.83
C VAL A 104 -0.59 -0.62 5.44
N SER A 105 -1.90 -0.78 5.34
CA SER A 105 -2.81 0.33 5.01
C SER A 105 -2.91 1.35 6.14
N ALA A 106 -3.00 0.89 7.39
CA ALA A 106 -3.03 1.73 8.56
C ALA A 106 -1.74 2.54 8.66
N LEU A 107 -0.59 1.92 8.42
CA LEU A 107 0.71 2.60 8.41
C LEU A 107 0.77 3.71 7.35
N LEU A 108 0.29 3.45 6.13
CA LEU A 108 0.18 4.48 5.08
C LEU A 108 -0.79 5.59 5.48
N LEU A 109 -1.97 5.25 5.99
CA LEU A 109 -3.02 6.20 6.36
C LEU A 109 -2.61 7.08 7.55
N SER A 110 -1.96 6.50 8.56
CA SER A 110 -1.35 7.23 9.67
C SER A 110 -0.29 8.20 9.17
N ARG A 111 0.53 7.79 8.21
CA ARG A 111 1.53 8.66 7.60
C ARG A 111 0.90 9.83 6.85
N VAL A 112 -0.12 9.57 6.03
CA VAL A 112 -0.86 10.61 5.30
C VAL A 112 -1.51 11.57 6.29
N THR A 113 -2.12 11.06 7.36
CA THR A 113 -2.77 11.87 8.40
C THR A 113 -1.77 12.77 9.13
N TYR A 114 -0.68 12.19 9.65
CA TYR A 114 0.39 12.96 10.30
C TYR A 114 0.92 14.05 9.36
N ARG A 115 1.11 13.71 8.08
CA ARG A 115 1.61 14.66 7.09
C ARG A 115 0.60 15.78 6.82
N LEU A 116 -0.69 15.48 6.65
CA LEU A 116 -1.72 16.49 6.47
C LEU A 116 -1.73 17.47 7.65
N LEU A 117 -1.64 16.95 8.87
CA LEU A 117 -1.59 17.76 10.10
C LEU A 117 -0.34 18.63 10.19
N ALA A 118 0.83 18.06 9.91
CA ALA A 118 2.11 18.78 9.98
C ALA A 118 2.28 19.79 8.83
N VAL A 119 1.74 19.50 7.65
CA VAL A 119 1.87 20.35 6.46
C VAL A 119 0.79 21.41 6.40
N TYR A 120 -0.41 21.20 6.95
CA TYR A 120 -1.49 22.20 6.92
C TYR A 120 -1.03 23.63 7.27
N PRO A 121 -0.29 23.87 8.39
CA PRO A 121 0.19 25.21 8.70
C PRO A 121 1.26 25.72 7.71
N ALA A 122 2.17 24.85 7.26
CA ALA A 122 3.24 25.21 6.32
C ALA A 122 2.74 25.46 4.89
N ALA A 123 1.73 24.71 4.44
CA ALA A 123 1.08 24.88 3.15
C ALA A 123 0.18 26.11 3.12
N HIS A 124 -0.51 26.44 4.23
CA HIS A 124 -1.20 27.72 4.36
C HIS A 124 -0.24 28.90 4.23
N ALA A 125 0.91 28.85 4.93
CA ALA A 125 1.94 29.89 4.81
C ALA A 125 2.59 29.95 3.40
N ALA A 126 2.81 28.80 2.75
CA ALA A 126 3.39 28.73 1.41
C ALA A 126 2.42 29.18 0.30
N ALA A 127 1.12 28.89 0.45
CA ALA A 127 0.07 29.37 -0.45
C ALA A 127 -0.07 30.91 -0.39
N GLN A 128 0.17 31.51 0.78
CA GLN A 128 0.26 32.96 0.91
C GLN A 128 1.53 33.56 0.27
N ALA A 129 2.57 32.75 0.05
CA ALA A 129 3.86 33.17 -0.49
C ALA A 129 4.07 32.78 -1.97
N ASP A 130 3.03 32.32 -2.67
CA ASP A 130 3.04 31.86 -4.06
C ASP A 130 4.15 30.84 -4.39
N ARG A 131 4.51 30.02 -3.40
CA ARG A 131 5.48 28.93 -3.57
C ARG A 131 4.75 27.63 -3.84
N ASN A 132 5.25 26.85 -4.80
CA ASN A 132 4.70 25.53 -5.10
C ASN A 132 4.82 24.59 -3.87
N PRO A 133 3.71 24.24 -3.20
CA PRO A 133 3.73 23.33 -2.05
C PRO A 133 4.24 21.94 -2.48
N PHE A 134 3.96 21.60 -3.76
CA PHE A 134 4.53 20.58 -4.65
C PHE A 134 5.94 20.06 -4.33
N ALA A 135 6.87 21.00 -4.29
CA ALA A 135 8.30 20.72 -4.40
C ALA A 135 8.90 20.17 -3.10
N THR A 136 8.28 20.46 -1.96
CA THR A 136 8.71 19.97 -0.65
C THR A 136 8.21 18.55 -0.36
N TYR A 137 7.25 18.03 -1.15
CA TYR A 137 6.63 16.72 -0.90
C TYR A 137 7.56 15.52 -1.16
N GLN A 138 8.55 15.65 -2.05
CA GLN A 138 9.38 14.53 -2.51
C GLN A 138 10.66 14.28 -1.69
N LYS A 139 10.99 15.12 -0.71
CA LYS A 139 12.31 15.12 -0.04
C LYS A 139 12.36 14.45 1.35
N THR A 140 11.41 13.58 1.71
CA THR A 140 11.42 12.94 3.05
C THR A 140 11.69 11.43 2.97
N PRO A 141 12.84 10.93 3.47
CA PRO A 141 13.21 9.51 3.43
C PRO A 141 12.13 8.59 4.00
N LEU A 142 11.54 8.96 5.14
CA LEU A 142 10.49 8.17 5.80
C LEU A 142 9.23 8.01 4.91
N THR A 143 8.89 9.00 4.09
CA THR A 143 7.75 8.90 3.17
C THR A 143 8.06 7.89 2.07
N LEU A 144 9.27 7.93 1.51
CA LEU A 144 9.72 6.97 0.50
C LEU A 144 9.80 5.55 1.04
N ALA A 145 10.27 5.37 2.28
CA ALA A 145 10.28 4.07 2.94
C ALA A 145 8.87 3.49 3.07
N ILE A 146 7.90 4.29 3.53
CA ILE A 146 6.52 3.84 3.70
C ILE A 146 5.87 3.49 2.36
N LEU A 147 6.10 4.30 1.33
CA LEU A 147 5.63 4.01 -0.02
C LEU A 147 6.31 2.76 -0.59
N GLY A 148 7.61 2.58 -0.34
CA GLY A 148 8.34 1.37 -0.64
C GLY A 148 7.70 0.14 0.01
N VAL A 149 7.33 0.21 1.29
CA VAL A 149 6.62 -0.87 2.00
C VAL A 149 5.33 -1.24 1.29
N VAL A 150 4.54 -0.25 0.88
CA VAL A 150 3.29 -0.48 0.16
C VAL A 150 3.55 -1.18 -1.17
N VAL A 151 4.48 -0.67 -1.97
CA VAL A 151 4.84 -1.24 -3.27
C VAL A 151 5.35 -2.68 -3.11
N GLY A 152 6.34 -2.90 -2.25
CA GLY A 152 6.94 -4.22 -2.01
C GLY A 152 5.93 -5.25 -1.49
N TYR A 153 5.06 -4.84 -0.56
CA TYR A 153 4.00 -5.68 -0.02
C TYR A 153 3.05 -6.18 -1.11
N TYR A 154 2.47 -5.27 -1.89
CA TYR A 154 1.49 -5.66 -2.90
C TYR A 154 2.11 -6.39 -4.09
N LEU A 155 3.33 -6.02 -4.50
CA LEU A 155 4.04 -6.73 -5.56
C LEU A 155 4.24 -8.19 -5.17
N LEU A 156 4.86 -8.47 -4.02
CA LEU A 156 5.07 -9.87 -3.61
C LEU A 156 3.77 -10.59 -3.31
N TYR A 157 2.83 -9.95 -2.61
CA TYR A 157 1.56 -10.59 -2.27
C TYR A 157 0.75 -10.98 -3.53
N TYR A 158 0.54 -10.06 -4.47
CA TYR A 158 -0.24 -10.38 -5.68
C TYR A 158 0.48 -11.35 -6.61
N THR A 159 1.79 -11.22 -6.77
CA THR A 159 2.56 -12.18 -7.58
C THR A 159 2.54 -13.58 -6.97
N GLY A 160 2.69 -13.70 -5.65
CA GLY A 160 2.61 -14.99 -4.97
C GLY A 160 1.22 -15.63 -5.01
N VAL A 161 0.14 -14.84 -4.91
CA VAL A 161 -1.23 -15.33 -5.11
C VAL A 161 -1.39 -15.90 -6.53
N LEU A 162 -0.93 -15.17 -7.55
CA LEU A 162 -1.00 -15.61 -8.94
C LEU A 162 -0.18 -16.88 -9.22
N SER A 163 1.02 -16.99 -8.64
CA SER A 163 1.86 -18.18 -8.80
C SER A 163 1.23 -19.41 -8.14
N ARG A 164 0.66 -19.25 -6.93
CA ARG A 164 0.05 -20.35 -6.19
C ARG A 164 -1.30 -20.77 -6.78
N SER A 165 -2.09 -19.83 -7.31
CA SER A 165 -3.31 -20.16 -8.06
C SER A 165 -3.01 -20.91 -9.36
N LYS A 166 -1.93 -20.54 -10.07
CA LYS A 166 -1.48 -21.31 -11.25
C LYS A 166 -1.05 -22.73 -10.88
N ALA A 167 -0.31 -22.89 -9.80
CA ALA A 167 0.14 -24.21 -9.33
C ALA A 167 -1.03 -25.12 -8.94
N LEU A 168 -2.12 -24.58 -8.39
CA LEU A 168 -3.34 -25.32 -8.07
C LEU A 168 -4.13 -25.77 -9.30
N ARG A 169 -4.05 -25.03 -10.42
CA ARG A 169 -4.62 -25.45 -11.72
C ARG A 169 -3.80 -26.52 -12.44
N ALA A 170 -2.55 -26.71 -12.05
CA ALA A 170 -1.59 -27.54 -12.75
C ALA A 170 -1.60 -29.06 -12.46
N PRO A 171 -2.29 -29.64 -11.45
CA PRO A 171 -2.29 -31.09 -11.25
C PRO A 171 -3.69 -31.71 -11.43
N THR A 172 -4.06 -31.99 -12.69
CA THR A 172 -4.85 -33.17 -13.12
C THR A 172 -4.68 -33.31 -14.64
N GLY A 173 -3.53 -33.86 -15.05
CA GLY A 173 -3.15 -33.97 -16.45
C GLY A 173 -1.84 -34.74 -16.61
N ALA A 174 -1.78 -35.91 -15.98
CA ALA A 174 -0.82 -36.99 -16.25
C ALA A 174 -1.48 -38.30 -15.83
#